data_AF-A0A4Q2EK69-F1
#
_entry.id   AF-A0A4Q2EK69-F1
#
_cell.length_a   1.000
_cell.length_b   1.000
_cell.length_c   1.000
_cell.angle_alpha   90.00
_cell.angle_beta   90.00
_cell.angle_gamma   90.00
#
_symmetry.space_group_name_H-M   'P 1'
#
loop_
_entity.id
_entity.type
_entity.pdbx_description
1 polymer ?
#
loop_
_entity_poly.entity_id
_entity_poly.type
_entity_poly.pdbx_seq_one_letter_code
_entity_poly.pdbx_strand_id
1 'polypeptide(L)'
;MSFDSVVALKDAAVRTGFYCERWRQTDQVQLAVQSGTCSERDVFSIYLSSADVSAAVQALKRLPVEVHLLVGPNWIINSRYVLSLKENMGGMIVTASNG
;
A
#
# COMPACT_ATOMS: atom_id res chain seq x y z
N MET A 1 -5.60 11.96 2.52
CA MET A 1 -4.24 12.49 2.33
C MET A 1 -3.59 11.75 1.16
N SER A 2 -3.05 12.49 0.20
CA SER A 2 -2.25 11.95 -0.91
C SER A 2 -0.76 12.13 -0.62
N PHE A 3 0.09 11.42 -1.36
CA PHE A 3 1.55 11.57 -1.26
C PHE A 3 2.19 11.75 -2.64
N ASP A 4 3.26 12.54 -2.68
CA ASP A 4 3.99 12.85 -3.92
C ASP A 4 5.04 11.79 -4.28
N SER A 5 5.39 10.92 -3.33
CA SER A 5 6.32 9.82 -3.56
C SER A 5 6.06 8.61 -2.65
N VAL A 6 6.53 7.44 -3.08
CA VAL A 6 6.43 6.22 -2.27
C VAL A 6 7.30 6.30 -1.01
N VAL A 7 8.39 7.08 -1.05
CA VAL A 7 9.21 7.37 0.14
C VAL A 7 8.41 8.19 1.16
N ALA A 8 7.69 9.23 0.72
CA ALA A 8 6.85 10.04 1.60
C ALA A 8 5.72 9.21 2.24
N LEU A 9 5.12 8.28 1.47
CA LEU A 9 4.14 7.32 1.99
C LEU A 9 4.77 6.39 3.04
N LYS A 10 5.95 5.80 2.76
CA LYS A 10 6.68 4.95 3.69
C LYS A 10 7.05 5.71 4.96
N ASP A 11 7.56 6.93 4.85
CA ASP A 11 7.90 7.77 6.01
C ASP A 11 6.66 8.09 6.85
N ALA A 12 5.50 8.28 6.22
CA ALA A 12 4.25 8.47 6.95
C ALA A 12 3.86 7.23 7.75
N ALA A 13 3.98 6.03 7.17
CA ALA A 13 3.76 4.79 7.91
C ALA A 13 4.75 4.62 9.06
N VAL A 14 6.04 4.87 8.85
CA VAL A 14 7.07 4.75 9.91
C VAL A 14 6.79 5.71 11.07
N ARG A 15 6.30 6.93 10.80
CA ARG A 15 5.88 7.88 11.84
C ARG A 15 4.75 7.37 12.73
N THR A 16 3.96 6.39 12.28
CA THR A 16 2.91 5.75 13.10
C THR A 16 3.45 4.58 13.93
N GLY A 17 4.77 4.37 13.96
CA GLY A 17 5.40 3.22 14.59
C GLY A 17 5.50 1.98 13.70
N PHE A 18 5.19 2.08 12.41
CA PHE A 18 5.40 0.97 11.47
C PHE A 18 6.89 0.66 11.32
N TYR A 19 7.25 -0.62 11.38
CA TYR A 19 8.64 -1.06 11.31
C TYR A 19 9.10 -1.27 9.87
N CYS A 20 10.17 -0.59 9.45
CA CYS A 20 10.72 -0.67 8.10
C CYS A 20 12.24 -0.43 8.07
N GLU A 21 13.04 -1.42 8.48
CA GLU A 21 14.51 -1.29 8.43
C GLU A 21 15.13 -1.58 7.07
N ARG A 22 14.46 -2.38 6.22
CA ARG A 22 15.00 -2.86 4.94
C ARG A 22 14.28 -2.26 3.74
N TRP A 23 14.09 -0.94 3.77
CA TRP A 23 13.45 -0.24 2.67
C TRP A 23 14.17 -0.47 1.34
N ARG A 24 13.41 -0.88 0.33
CA ARG A 24 13.85 -0.94 -1.06
C ARG A 24 12.75 -0.39 -1.96
N GLN A 25 13.03 0.67 -2.69
CA GLN A 25 12.20 1.03 -3.84
C GLN A 25 12.45 0.01 -4.95
N THR A 26 11.38 -0.54 -5.52
CA THR A 26 11.45 -1.60 -6.53
C THR A 26 10.77 -1.21 -7.82
N ASP A 27 9.73 -0.38 -7.77
CA ASP A 27 8.93 0.03 -8.93
C ASP A 27 8.42 -1.17 -9.76
N GLN A 28 8.11 -2.27 -9.06
CA GLN A 28 7.65 -3.54 -9.64
C GLN A 28 6.14 -3.76 -9.54
N VAL A 29 5.40 -2.92 -8.80
CA VAL A 29 3.93 -3.03 -8.73
C VAL A 29 3.32 -2.48 -10.01
N GLN A 30 2.63 -3.35 -10.74
CA GLN A 30 1.94 -2.98 -11.97
C GLN A 30 0.90 -1.87 -11.70
N LEU A 31 0.79 -0.90 -12.63
CA LEU A 31 -0.05 0.30 -12.54
C LEU A 31 0.40 1.37 -11.52
N ALA A 32 1.33 1.05 -10.61
CA ALA A 32 1.89 2.05 -9.71
C ALA A 32 2.92 2.92 -10.45
N VAL A 33 2.93 4.22 -10.14
CA VAL A 33 3.97 5.18 -10.58
C VAL A 33 5.26 4.93 -9.83
N GLN A 34 5.13 4.61 -8.55
CA GLN A 34 6.24 4.26 -7.67
C GLN A 34 5.80 3.16 -6.72
N SER A 35 6.70 2.23 -6.43
CA SER A 35 6.48 1.21 -5.42
C SER A 35 7.75 0.78 -4.72
N GLY A 36 7.60 0.30 -3.50
CA GLY A 36 8.70 -0.24 -2.73
C GLY A 36 8.23 -1.14 -1.62
N THR A 37 9.18 -1.72 -0.92
CA THR A 37 8.96 -2.77 0.05
C THR A 37 9.79 -2.54 1.32
N CYS A 38 9.18 -2.83 2.46
CA CYS A 38 9.88 -2.97 3.75
C CYS A 38 10.19 -4.44 4.07
N SER A 39 9.40 -5.37 3.54
CA SER A 39 9.55 -6.82 3.61
C SER A 39 8.83 -7.48 2.43
N GLU A 40 9.07 -8.76 2.18
CA GLU A 40 8.38 -9.51 1.10
C GLU A 40 6.84 -9.43 1.17
N ARG A 41 6.27 -9.06 2.32
CA ARG A 41 4.83 -8.95 2.55
C ARG A 41 4.32 -7.53 2.76
N ASP A 42 5.24 -6.56 2.87
CA ASP A 42 4.91 -5.15 3.11
C ASP A 42 5.26 -4.34 1.87
N VAL A 43 4.24 -4.02 1.08
CA VAL A 43 4.38 -3.33 -0.21
C VAL A 43 3.66 -1.99 -0.16
N PHE A 44 4.34 -0.96 -0.64
CA PHE A 44 3.90 0.42 -0.68
C PHE A 44 3.80 0.84 -2.14
N SER A 45 2.72 1.52 -2.53
CA SER A 45 2.51 1.92 -3.92
C SER A 45 1.79 3.25 -4.04
N ILE A 46 2.22 4.07 -4.99
CA ILE A 46 1.64 5.37 -5.35
C ILE A 46 1.14 5.32 -6.79
N TYR A 47 0.00 5.97 -7.04
CA TYR A 47 -0.71 5.98 -8.32
C TYR A 47 -0.96 7.43 -8.76
N LEU A 48 -1.17 7.65 -10.08
CA LEU A 48 -1.46 8.99 -10.61
C LEU A 48 -2.85 9.49 -10.21
N SER A 49 -3.81 8.58 -10.06
CA SER A 49 -5.20 8.93 -9.81
C SER A 49 -5.92 7.93 -8.90
N SER A 50 -7.06 8.34 -8.37
CA SER A 50 -7.97 7.46 -7.63
C SER A 50 -8.61 6.37 -8.51
N ALA A 51 -8.69 6.59 -9.82
CA ALA A 51 -9.13 5.58 -10.78
C ALA A 51 -8.10 4.45 -10.90
N ASP A 52 -6.80 4.80 -10.92
CA ASP A 52 -5.71 3.82 -10.94
C ASP A 52 -5.65 3.04 -9.62
N VAL A 53 -5.88 3.69 -8.48
CA VAL A 53 -6.03 3.00 -7.18
C VAL A 53 -7.16 1.99 -7.24
N SER A 54 -8.33 2.39 -7.76
CA SER A 54 -9.48 1.51 -7.88
C SER A 54 -9.18 0.31 -8.78
N ALA A 55 -8.51 0.52 -9.91
CA ALA A 55 -8.09 -0.54 -10.83
C ALA A 55 -7.08 -1.50 -10.16
N ALA A 56 -6.09 -0.97 -9.44
CA ALA A 56 -5.10 -1.75 -8.72
C ALA A 56 -5.72 -2.59 -7.61
N VAL A 57 -6.66 -2.03 -6.83
CA VAL A 57 -7.42 -2.80 -5.83
C VAL A 57 -8.17 -3.96 -6.49
N GLN A 58 -8.82 -3.75 -7.63
CA GLN A 58 -9.52 -4.83 -8.34
C GLN A 58 -8.57 -5.90 -8.85
N ALA A 59 -7.37 -5.54 -9.32
CA ALA A 59 -6.34 -6.50 -9.72
C ALA A 59 -5.82 -7.30 -8.53
N LEU A 60 -5.48 -6.65 -7.42
CA LEU A 60 -4.99 -7.28 -6.19
C LEU A 60 -6.03 -8.23 -5.59
N LYS A 61 -7.31 -7.84 -5.62
CA LYS A 61 -8.42 -8.69 -5.19
C LYS A 61 -8.59 -9.96 -6.00
N ARG A 62 -7.99 -10.09 -7.19
CA ARG A 62 -8.09 -11.29 -8.04
C ARG A 62 -6.93 -12.26 -7.84
N LEU A 63 -5.92 -11.87 -7.07
CA LEU A 63 -4.78 -12.75 -6.81
C LEU A 63 -5.25 -13.98 -5.99
N PRO A 64 -4.66 -15.17 -6.19
CA PRO A 64 -4.96 -16.37 -5.42
C PRO A 64 -4.22 -16.36 -4.06
N VAL A 65 -4.12 -15.18 -3.44
CA VAL A 65 -3.47 -14.98 -2.14
C VAL A 65 -4.32 -14.02 -1.31
N GLU A 66 -4.23 -14.15 0.01
CA GLU A 66 -4.83 -13.19 0.91
C GLU A 66 -4.08 -11.85 0.82
N VAL A 67 -4.85 -10.76 0.68
CA VAL A 67 -4.33 -9.39 0.68
C VAL A 67 -5.00 -8.57 1.78
N HIS A 68 -4.19 -7.77 2.46
CA HIS A 68 -4.65 -6.81 3.46
C HIS A 68 -4.22 -5.42 2.99
N LEU A 69 -5.14 -4.68 2.41
CA LEU A 69 -4.84 -3.40 1.78
C LEU A 69 -5.35 -2.26 2.65
N LEU A 70 -4.51 -1.26 2.87
CA LEU A 70 -4.92 0.07 3.32
C LEU A 70 -4.87 0.99 2.10
N VAL A 71 -6.04 1.51 1.74
CA VAL A 71 -6.26 2.24 0.49
C VAL A 71 -6.52 3.70 0.80
N GLY A 72 -5.68 4.58 0.25
CA GLY A 72 -5.84 6.02 0.28
C GLY A 72 -6.22 6.60 -1.09
N PRO A 73 -6.24 7.95 -1.21
CA PRO A 73 -6.65 8.64 -2.44
C PRO A 73 -5.78 8.34 -3.67
N ASN A 74 -4.46 8.17 -3.47
CA ASN A 74 -3.51 7.88 -4.55
C ASN A 74 -2.49 6.80 -4.15
N TRP A 75 -2.78 6.02 -3.12
CA TRP A 75 -1.82 5.07 -2.56
C TRP A 75 -2.47 3.80 -2.04
N ILE A 76 -1.68 2.72 -2.01
CA ILE A 76 -2.04 1.45 -1.39
C ILE A 76 -0.85 0.98 -0.54
N ILE A 77 -1.13 0.51 0.67
CA ILE A 77 -0.20 -0.28 1.49
C ILE A 77 -0.78 -1.68 1.62
N ASN A 78 -0.08 -2.69 1.11
CA ASN A 78 -0.36 -4.09 1.40
C ASN A 78 0.46 -4.51 2.61
N SER A 79 -0.20 -4.82 3.73
CA SER A 79 0.45 -5.25 4.96
C SER A 79 -0.54 -5.89 5.92
N ARG A 80 -0.11 -6.87 6.72
CA ARG A 80 -0.92 -7.40 7.83
C ARG A 80 -1.22 -6.37 8.93
N TYR A 81 -0.53 -5.23 8.93
CA TYR A 81 -0.63 -4.18 9.96
C TYR A 81 -1.60 -3.04 9.58
N VAL A 82 -2.50 -3.26 8.61
CA VAL A 82 -3.42 -2.23 8.09
C VAL A 82 -4.33 -1.61 9.15
N LEU A 83 -4.65 -2.34 10.23
CA LEU A 83 -5.45 -1.80 11.34
C LEU A 83 -4.70 -0.68 12.08
N SER A 84 -3.46 -0.94 12.50
CA SER A 84 -2.61 0.05 13.17
C SER A 84 -2.28 1.25 12.28
N LEU A 85 -2.09 1.01 10.98
CA LEU A 85 -1.86 2.07 10.00
C LEU A 85 -3.11 2.94 9.78
N LYS A 86 -4.32 2.34 9.74
CA LYS A 86 -5.57 3.07 9.51
C LYS A 86 -5.83 4.14 10.56
N GLU A 87 -5.55 3.85 11.82
CA GLU A 87 -5.79 4.79 12.93
C GLU A 87 -5.05 6.12 12.75
N ASN A 88 -3.87 6.08 12.14
CA ASN A 88 -2.98 7.22 12.01
C ASN A 88 -2.93 7.81 10.59
N MET A 89 -3.11 6.98 9.56
CA MET A 89 -3.03 7.40 8.15
C MET A 89 -4.40 7.60 7.51
N GLY A 90 -5.47 7.13 8.15
CA GLY A 90 -6.81 7.09 7.58
C GLY A 90 -6.93 6.04 6.46
N GLY A 91 -7.76 6.33 5.45
CA GLY A 91 -8.01 5.42 4.34
C GLY A 91 -9.03 4.32 4.63
N MET A 92 -9.18 3.39 3.70
CA MET A 92 -10.12 2.28 3.75
C MET A 92 -9.38 0.95 3.78
N ILE A 93 -9.79 0.06 4.68
CA ILE A 93 -9.27 -1.31 4.71
C ILE A 93 -10.05 -2.12 3.67
N VAL A 94 -9.30 -2.83 2.84
CA VAL A 94 -9.82 -3.78 1.87
C VAL A 94 -9.10 -5.09 2.09
N THR A 95 -9.83 -6.11 2.55
CA THR A 95 -9.32 -7.48 2.68
C THR A 95 -9.95 -8.33 1.59
N ALA A 96 -9.16 -9.18 0.95
CA ALA A 96 -9.67 -10.19 0.02
C ALA A 96 -8.87 -11.47 0.12
N SER A 97 -9.57 -12.58 -0.01
CA SER A 97 -9.03 -13.93 -0.05
C SER A 97 -9.75 -14.68 -1.17
N ASN A 98 -9.03 -15.03 -2.23
CA ASN A 98 -9.54 -15.99 -3.21
C ASN A 98 -8.86 -17.33 -2.94
N GLY A 99 -9.48 -18.12 -2.07
CA GLY A 99 -9.14 -19.52 -1.82
C GLY A 99 -10.09 -20.42 -2.59
#